data_AF-A0A6A5WN50-F1
#
_entry.id   AF-A0A6A5WN50-F1
#
_cell.length_a   1.000
_cell.length_b   1.000
_cell.length_c   1.000
_cell.angle_alpha   90.00
_cell.angle_beta   90.00
_cell.angle_gamma   90.00
#
_symmetry.space_group_name_H-M   'P 1'
#
loop_
_entity.id
_entity.type
_entity.pdbx_description
1 polymer ?
#
loop_
_entity_poly.entity_id
_entity_poly.type
_entity_poly.pdbx_seq_one_letter_code
_entity_poly.pdbx_strand_id
1 'polypeptide(L)'
;MSTSFGDEGMEQDPTALLDSILEAADKPPYDDYFEMQDPPVVDRTSNAAIEYTRLNLILGDEADPFPQGDPFSVVPARADTKAEKAKKREASEPSTPPIGGKKWKEMLLNSIQMLHETAAINIAFDEYDPKTAVPLKLANYYENLPRSPPTKISSCLATIGPNMHDKISTFEHACLVHHASEAERGRTIMFTDGSYRFDVNVGAAAVVWRDGHPGGWGRWETHCVAGRNHGSMETEEIGLLEGLWMIRRKQIRDENTLLQVDLYTDALHVLEKLMKCEKKGVWPVVYQKVLHAANLITAGGTTLTIRRVPGHASVPGNVLADRIAGLTTRYLEAKKIKKEIGKRTSRINGP
;
A
#
# COMPACT_ATOMS: atom_id res chain seq x y z
N MET A 1 20.67 7.45 57.36
CA MET A 1 20.88 7.73 55.93
C MET A 1 21.17 6.41 55.22
N SER A 2 20.15 5.84 54.58
CA SER A 2 20.26 4.72 53.63
C SER A 2 19.01 4.83 52.75
N THR A 3 19.21 5.21 51.49
CA THR A 3 18.15 5.37 50.48
C THR A 3 18.17 4.15 49.57
N SER A 4 17.15 3.29 49.66
CA SER A 4 16.89 2.23 48.70
C SER A 4 16.01 2.78 47.57
N PHE A 5 16.54 2.79 46.34
CA PHE A 5 15.75 2.98 45.13
C PHE A 5 14.98 1.68 44.85
N GLY A 6 13.66 1.73 44.95
CA GLY A 6 12.77 0.68 44.45
C GLY A 6 12.38 1.00 43.01
N ASP A 7 12.79 0.14 42.09
CA ASP A 7 12.25 0.06 40.73
C ASP A 7 10.82 -0.51 40.83
N GLU A 8 9.81 0.36 40.80
CA GLU A 8 8.43 -0.05 40.56
C GLU A 8 8.20 -0.11 39.05
N GLY A 9 8.59 -1.24 38.46
CA GLY A 9 8.08 -1.63 37.15
C GLY A 9 6.59 -1.93 37.28
N MET A 10 5.73 -1.08 36.70
CA MET A 10 4.34 -1.45 36.43
C MET A 10 4.34 -2.61 35.44
N GLU A 11 4.34 -3.83 35.97
CA GLU A 11 3.88 -5.02 35.26
C GLU A 11 2.40 -4.79 34.96
N GLN A 12 2.08 -4.33 33.75
CA GLN A 12 0.70 -4.29 33.29
C GLN A 12 0.20 -5.73 33.29
N ASP A 13 -0.78 -6.00 34.15
CA ASP A 13 -1.45 -7.28 34.23
C ASP A 13 -2.01 -7.64 32.83
N PRO A 14 -1.46 -8.65 32.15
CA PRO A 14 -1.88 -9.02 30.80
C PRO A 14 -3.34 -9.50 30.77
N THR A 15 -3.91 -9.83 31.93
CA THR A 15 -5.32 -10.20 32.10
C THR A 15 -6.23 -8.98 31.94
N ALA A 16 -5.83 -7.80 32.44
CA ALA A 16 -6.61 -6.58 32.31
C ALA A 16 -6.71 -6.06 30.87
N LEU A 17 -5.63 -6.23 30.08
CA LEU A 17 -5.65 -5.93 28.64
C LEU A 17 -6.54 -6.93 27.87
N LEU A 18 -6.52 -8.20 28.27
CA LEU A 18 -7.32 -9.25 27.67
C LEU A 18 -8.82 -9.05 27.96
N ASP A 19 -9.18 -8.65 29.18
CA ASP A 19 -10.57 -8.40 29.59
C ASP A 19 -11.16 -7.17 28.89
N SER A 20 -10.38 -6.09 28.72
CA SER A 20 -10.74 -4.91 27.92
C SER A 20 -11.08 -5.26 26.46
N ILE A 21 -10.31 -6.19 25.86
CA ILE A 21 -10.54 -6.69 24.49
C ILE A 21 -11.80 -7.58 24.42
N LEU A 22 -12.11 -8.31 25.49
CA LEU A 22 -13.28 -9.19 25.57
C LEU A 22 -14.59 -8.41 25.77
N GLU A 23 -14.58 -7.34 26.56
CA GLU A 23 -15.76 -6.49 26.82
C GLU A 23 -16.21 -5.72 25.57
N ALA A 24 -15.27 -5.41 24.67
CA ALA A 24 -15.57 -4.84 23.35
C ALA A 24 -16.13 -5.86 22.34
N ALA A 25 -15.99 -7.17 22.59
CA ALA A 25 -16.33 -8.24 21.66
C ALA A 25 -17.74 -8.85 21.84
N ASP A 26 -18.40 -8.59 22.98
CA ASP A 26 -19.73 -9.14 23.32
C ASP A 26 -20.91 -8.25 22.87
N LYS A 27 -20.64 -7.13 22.18
CA LYS A 27 -21.70 -6.36 21.51
C LYS A 27 -21.97 -6.98 20.13
N PRO A 28 -23.17 -7.53 19.85
CA PRO A 28 -23.50 -8.06 18.54
C PRO A 28 -23.51 -6.92 17.51
N PRO A 29 -22.96 -7.11 16.30
CA PRO A 29 -23.11 -6.14 15.22
C PRO A 29 -24.51 -6.28 14.65
N TYR A 30 -25.36 -5.29 14.91
CA TYR A 30 -26.57 -4.88 14.17
C TYR A 30 -27.19 -5.92 13.21
N ASP A 31 -28.25 -6.59 13.67
CA ASP A 31 -29.36 -7.00 12.80
C ASP A 31 -30.28 -5.78 12.69
N ASP A 32 -30.13 -4.95 11.65
CA ASP A 32 -31.25 -4.15 11.11
C ASP A 32 -30.88 -3.50 9.78
N TYR A 33 -31.90 -3.41 8.94
CA TYR A 33 -31.90 -3.00 7.53
C TYR A 33 -31.25 -1.62 7.26
N PHE A 34 -30.53 -1.52 6.14
CA PHE A 34 -30.20 -0.24 5.50
C PHE A 34 -31.47 0.38 4.89
N GLU A 35 -32.22 1.15 5.68
CA GLU A 35 -32.86 2.37 5.16
C GLU A 35 -31.81 3.48 5.20
N MET A 36 -31.45 4.03 4.04
CA MET A 36 -30.56 5.18 3.94
C MET A 36 -31.25 6.40 4.56
N GLN A 37 -30.89 6.72 5.80
CA GLN A 37 -31.01 8.09 6.32
C GLN A 37 -29.69 8.81 6.08
N ASP A 38 -29.79 10.05 5.58
CA ASP A 38 -28.66 10.93 5.35
C ASP A 38 -27.82 11.08 6.64
N PRO A 39 -26.48 11.00 6.56
CA PRO A 39 -25.64 11.17 7.74
C PRO A 39 -25.74 12.61 8.26
N PRO A 40 -25.67 12.80 9.60
CA PRO A 40 -25.73 14.13 10.20
C PRO A 40 -24.52 14.96 9.76
N VAL A 41 -24.76 16.24 9.47
CA VAL A 41 -23.73 17.24 9.26
C VAL A 41 -22.94 17.41 10.56
N VAL A 42 -21.76 16.82 10.63
CA VAL A 42 -20.82 17.00 11.73
C VAL A 42 -19.84 18.09 11.32
N ASP A 43 -20.04 19.28 11.88
CA ASP A 43 -19.09 20.38 11.81
C ASP A 43 -17.85 20.06 12.66
N ARG A 44 -16.74 19.74 12.00
CA ARG A 44 -15.43 19.50 12.62
C ARG A 44 -14.32 20.09 11.77
N THR A 45 -14.14 21.40 11.88
CA THR A 45 -12.88 22.06 11.56
C THR A 45 -11.78 21.52 12.49
N SER A 46 -10.96 20.60 12.00
CA SER A 46 -9.78 20.11 12.73
C SER A 46 -8.60 21.08 12.56
N ASN A 47 -7.78 21.20 13.61
CA ASN A 47 -6.62 22.09 13.71
C ASN A 47 -5.60 21.98 12.56
N ALA A 48 -5.67 20.94 11.71
CA ALA A 48 -4.83 20.78 10.53
C ALA A 48 -5.08 21.86 9.46
N ALA A 49 -6.32 22.33 9.30
CA ALA A 49 -6.64 23.42 8.37
C ALA A 49 -6.06 24.77 8.85
N ILE A 50 -5.95 24.96 10.17
CA ILE A 50 -5.42 26.17 10.80
C ILE A 50 -3.88 26.23 10.65
N GLU A 51 -3.18 25.09 10.74
CA GLU A 51 -1.75 25.02 10.44
C GLU A 51 -1.44 25.25 8.95
N TYR A 52 -2.29 24.77 8.05
CA TYR A 52 -2.18 25.00 6.60
C TYR A 52 -2.27 26.50 6.23
N THR A 53 -3.21 27.24 6.85
CA THR A 53 -3.32 28.68 6.63
C THR A 53 -2.13 29.45 7.22
N ARG A 54 -1.60 29.02 8.37
CA ARG A 54 -0.41 29.63 9.00
C ARG A 54 0.87 29.47 8.16
N LEU A 55 1.09 28.29 7.57
CA LEU A 55 2.27 28.03 6.74
C LEU A 55 2.23 28.79 5.40
N ASN A 56 1.05 28.92 4.78
CA ASN A 56 0.89 29.71 3.55
C ASN A 56 1.06 31.22 3.79
N LEU A 57 0.74 31.73 4.99
CA LEU A 57 0.98 33.12 5.39
C LEU A 57 2.47 33.42 5.67
N ILE A 58 3.24 32.42 6.12
CA ILE A 58 4.69 32.58 6.37
C ILE A 58 5.50 32.50 5.06
N LEU A 59 4.99 31.80 4.05
CA LEU A 59 5.67 31.59 2.76
C LEU A 59 5.20 32.54 1.65
N GLY A 60 4.26 33.44 1.94
CA GLY A 60 3.55 34.26 0.95
C GLY A 60 4.06 35.68 0.72
N ASP A 61 4.94 36.22 1.57
CA ASP A 61 5.37 37.62 1.46
C ASP A 61 6.91 37.73 1.35
N GLU A 62 7.43 37.51 0.13
CA GLU A 62 8.58 38.29 -0.38
C GLU A 62 8.41 38.40 -1.91
N ALA A 63 7.60 39.38 -2.30
CA ALA A 63 7.72 39.99 -3.61
C ALA A 63 8.76 41.11 -3.51
N ASP A 64 9.82 41.04 -4.32
CA ASP A 64 10.45 42.27 -4.83
C ASP A 64 11.01 42.05 -6.25
N PRO A 65 10.97 43.08 -7.11
CA PRO A 65 11.01 42.94 -8.57
C PRO A 65 12.44 42.96 -9.12
N PHE A 66 12.61 42.28 -10.24
CA PHE A 66 13.80 42.37 -11.10
C PHE A 66 14.15 43.83 -11.47
N PRO A 67 15.44 44.19 -11.57
CA PRO A 67 15.87 45.19 -12.52
C PRO A 67 16.38 44.52 -13.80
N GLN A 68 15.87 45.02 -14.93
CA GLN A 68 16.41 44.78 -16.26
C GLN A 68 17.73 45.57 -16.45
N GLY A 69 18.70 44.95 -17.12
CA GLY A 69 19.91 45.62 -17.58
C GLY A 69 20.83 44.65 -18.33
N ASP A 70 20.96 44.88 -19.63
CA ASP A 70 21.62 44.03 -20.64
C ASP A 70 23.03 44.60 -21.00
N PRO A 71 23.77 44.13 -22.04
CA PRO A 71 25.07 43.45 -21.89
C PRO A 71 26.28 44.24 -22.46
N PHE A 72 27.46 43.56 -22.54
CA PHE A 72 28.75 43.90 -23.19
C PHE A 72 29.92 44.38 -22.29
N SER A 73 31.03 43.60 -22.26
CA SER A 73 32.29 43.94 -22.94
C SER A 73 33.40 42.88 -22.69
N VAL A 74 34.38 42.88 -23.58
CA VAL A 74 35.36 41.86 -23.97
C VAL A 74 36.77 42.24 -23.47
N VAL A 75 37.44 41.35 -22.69
CA VAL A 75 38.88 40.90 -22.77
C VAL A 75 40.02 41.93 -22.46
N PRO A 76 41.33 41.60 -22.20
CA PRO A 76 42.07 40.44 -21.61
C PRO A 76 43.15 40.75 -20.50
N ALA A 77 43.61 39.67 -19.85
CA ALA A 77 45.00 39.24 -19.48
C ALA A 77 46.03 40.10 -18.68
N ARG A 78 46.56 39.48 -17.59
CA ARG A 78 47.98 39.12 -17.28
C ARG A 78 48.15 38.95 -15.75
N ALA A 79 48.53 37.81 -15.21
CA ALA A 79 49.85 37.14 -15.11
C ALA A 79 50.56 37.39 -13.75
N ASP A 80 50.77 36.29 -13.04
CA ASP A 80 51.81 35.92 -12.05
C ASP A 80 52.11 36.81 -10.82
N THR A 81 52.02 36.22 -9.62
CA THR A 81 53.22 35.76 -8.86
C THR A 81 52.87 35.05 -7.54
N LYS A 82 53.73 34.08 -7.20
CA LYS A 82 53.80 33.28 -5.97
C LYS A 82 54.30 34.08 -4.77
N ALA A 83 53.75 33.82 -3.57
CA ALA A 83 54.45 33.62 -2.28
C ALA A 83 53.38 33.44 -1.18
N GLU A 84 53.11 32.24 -0.66
CA GLU A 84 53.84 31.50 0.39
C GLU A 84 53.38 31.81 1.84
N LYS A 85 52.72 30.79 2.42
CA LYS A 85 52.59 30.41 3.85
C LYS A 85 51.95 31.37 4.87
N ALA A 86 50.80 30.95 5.42
CA ALA A 86 50.65 30.66 6.87
C ALA A 86 49.29 30.01 7.21
N LYS A 87 49.34 28.70 7.47
CA LYS A 87 48.80 28.04 8.67
C LYS A 87 47.58 28.70 9.35
N LYS A 88 46.37 28.29 8.95
CA LYS A 88 45.23 28.22 9.89
C LYS A 88 44.35 27.01 9.55
N ARG A 89 44.46 25.99 10.43
CA ARG A 89 43.45 24.95 10.60
C ARG A 89 42.27 25.63 11.31
N GLU A 90 41.11 25.66 10.68
CA GLU A 90 39.83 25.85 11.37
C GLU A 90 38.73 25.32 10.44
N ALA A 91 38.02 24.29 10.95
CA ALA A 91 36.77 23.69 10.48
C ALA A 91 36.58 23.53 8.96
N SER A 92 36.89 22.33 8.45
CA SER A 92 36.22 21.82 7.25
C SER A 92 34.74 21.59 7.58
N GLU A 93 33.90 22.60 7.32
CA GLU A 93 32.46 22.37 7.21
C GLU A 93 32.24 21.35 6.08
N PRO A 94 31.38 20.33 6.29
CA PRO A 94 31.04 19.42 5.22
C PRO A 94 30.33 20.23 4.13
N SER A 95 31.02 20.44 3.01
CA SER A 95 30.46 21.03 1.80
C SER A 95 29.37 20.10 1.29
N THR A 96 28.16 20.30 1.79
CA THR A 96 26.97 19.66 1.25
C THR A 96 26.78 20.28 -0.14
N PRO A 97 26.86 19.51 -1.24
CA PRO A 97 26.65 20.10 -2.55
C PRO A 97 25.25 20.73 -2.57
N PRO A 98 25.07 21.92 -3.18
CA PRO A 98 23.76 22.54 -3.26
C PRO A 98 22.89 21.63 -4.13
N ILE A 99 22.05 20.83 -3.48
CA ILE A 99 20.91 20.18 -4.13
C ILE A 99 20.10 21.35 -4.67
N GLY A 100 20.10 21.51 -6.00
CA GLY A 100 19.55 22.69 -6.66
C GLY A 100 18.15 23.02 -6.14
N GLY A 101 17.88 24.32 -6.00
CA GLY A 101 16.70 24.91 -5.34
C GLY A 101 15.33 24.28 -5.66
N LYS A 102 15.20 23.62 -6.82
CA LYS A 102 13.98 22.92 -7.25
C LYS A 102 13.85 21.52 -6.65
N LYS A 103 14.96 20.77 -6.58
CA LYS A 103 14.97 19.38 -6.14
C LYS A 103 14.67 19.25 -4.64
N TRP A 104 15.13 20.20 -3.82
CA TRP A 104 14.79 20.18 -2.38
C TRP A 104 13.31 20.53 -2.13
N LYS A 105 12.73 21.46 -2.92
CA LYS A 105 11.31 21.81 -2.81
C LYS A 105 10.42 20.63 -3.20
N GLU A 106 10.76 19.94 -4.29
CA GLU A 106 10.07 18.69 -4.69
C GLU A 106 10.20 17.61 -3.62
N MET A 107 11.40 17.38 -3.06
CA MET A 107 11.60 16.42 -1.97
C MET A 107 10.79 16.77 -0.72
N LEU A 108 10.71 18.05 -0.35
CA LEU A 108 9.94 18.51 0.80
C LEU A 108 8.43 18.35 0.57
N LEU A 109 7.93 18.75 -0.60
CA LEU A 109 6.52 18.56 -0.99
C LEU A 109 6.14 17.08 -0.99
N ASN A 110 6.99 16.22 -1.56
CA ASN A 110 6.81 14.76 -1.53
C ASN A 110 6.82 14.23 -0.09
N SER A 111 7.65 14.78 0.79
CA SER A 111 7.71 14.38 2.21
C SER A 111 6.47 14.80 3.01
N ILE A 112 5.92 15.98 2.72
CA ILE A 112 4.67 16.44 3.34
C ILE A 112 3.50 15.59 2.85
N GLN A 113 3.40 15.37 1.54
CA GLN A 113 2.39 14.49 0.95
C GLN A 113 2.48 13.08 1.51
N MET A 114 3.69 12.57 1.74
CA MET A 114 3.93 11.30 2.41
C MET A 114 3.41 11.25 3.85
N LEU A 115 3.57 12.31 4.64
CA LEU A 115 3.04 12.35 6.00
C LEU A 115 1.51 12.28 5.98
N HIS A 116 0.87 12.97 5.04
CA HIS A 116 -0.57 12.87 4.82
C HIS A 116 -0.99 11.49 4.32
N GLU A 117 -0.25 10.87 3.41
CA GLU A 117 -0.55 9.51 2.94
C GLU A 117 -0.33 8.46 4.03
N THR A 118 0.69 8.63 4.87
CA THR A 118 0.94 7.77 6.03
C THR A 118 -0.20 7.90 7.05
N ALA A 119 -0.68 9.11 7.30
CA ALA A 119 -1.85 9.34 8.14
C ALA A 119 -3.11 8.69 7.55
N ALA A 120 -3.36 8.87 6.24
CA ALA A 120 -4.50 8.24 5.55
C ALA A 120 -4.40 6.70 5.55
N ILE A 121 -3.20 6.14 5.43
CA ILE A 121 -2.94 4.69 5.56
C ILE A 121 -3.22 4.22 6.98
N ASN A 122 -2.75 4.95 7.99
CA ASN A 122 -3.00 4.60 9.37
C ASN A 122 -4.50 4.65 9.67
N ILE A 123 -5.23 5.65 9.16
CA ILE A 123 -6.69 5.71 9.28
C ILE A 123 -7.34 4.51 8.60
N ALA A 124 -7.02 4.23 7.33
CA ALA A 124 -7.57 3.09 6.60
C ALA A 124 -7.24 1.75 7.27
N PHE A 125 -6.08 1.68 7.92
CA PHE A 125 -5.64 0.53 8.69
C PHE A 125 -6.40 0.41 10.02
N ASP A 126 -6.58 1.52 10.75
CA ASP A 126 -7.31 1.55 12.02
C ASP A 126 -8.79 1.22 11.84
N GLU A 127 -9.34 1.51 10.64
CA GLU A 127 -10.69 1.12 10.24
C GLU A 127 -10.80 -0.35 9.77
N TYR A 128 -9.69 -1.05 9.52
CA TYR A 128 -9.73 -2.44 9.05
C TYR A 128 -10.04 -3.41 10.19
N ASP A 129 -11.15 -4.16 10.06
CA ASP A 129 -11.47 -5.29 10.94
C ASP A 129 -11.06 -6.63 10.29
N PRO A 130 -10.02 -7.33 10.82
CA PRO A 130 -9.61 -8.66 10.34
C PRO A 130 -10.71 -9.73 10.35
N LYS A 131 -11.80 -9.53 11.11
CA LYS A 131 -12.95 -10.45 11.14
C LYS A 131 -13.74 -10.43 9.83
N THR A 132 -13.62 -9.36 9.05
CA THR A 132 -14.29 -9.20 7.74
C THR A 132 -13.58 -9.94 6.62
N ALA A 133 -12.37 -10.46 6.87
CA ALA A 133 -11.63 -11.25 5.90
C ALA A 133 -12.42 -12.50 5.47
N VAL A 134 -12.51 -12.72 4.16
CA VAL A 134 -13.28 -13.83 3.61
C VAL A 134 -12.47 -15.13 3.72
N PRO A 135 -12.98 -16.15 4.43
CA PRO A 135 -12.25 -17.40 4.60
C PRO A 135 -12.14 -18.19 3.30
N LEU A 136 -10.92 -18.58 2.94
CA LEU A 136 -10.61 -19.42 1.79
C LEU A 136 -10.67 -20.90 2.17
N LYS A 137 -11.37 -21.69 1.34
CA LYS A 137 -11.19 -23.13 1.24
C LYS A 137 -10.50 -23.41 -0.10
N LEU A 138 -9.24 -23.84 -0.06
CA LEU A 138 -8.36 -23.93 -1.23
C LEU A 138 -8.89 -24.85 -2.34
N ALA A 139 -9.44 -26.02 -1.96
CA ALA A 139 -10.11 -26.92 -2.90
C ALA A 139 -11.16 -26.15 -3.72
N ASN A 140 -11.90 -25.26 -3.08
CA ASN A 140 -12.93 -24.47 -3.73
C ASN A 140 -12.41 -23.20 -4.42
N TYR A 141 -11.24 -22.67 -4.07
CA TYR A 141 -10.83 -21.36 -4.58
C TYR A 141 -10.52 -21.41 -6.08
N TYR A 142 -9.77 -22.42 -6.51
CA TYR A 142 -9.53 -22.63 -7.94
C TYR A 142 -10.69 -23.37 -8.64
N GLU A 143 -11.46 -24.18 -7.91
CA GLU A 143 -12.58 -24.97 -8.45
C GLU A 143 -13.91 -24.18 -8.60
N ASN A 144 -14.18 -23.16 -7.77
CA ASN A 144 -15.39 -22.33 -7.84
C ASN A 144 -15.29 -21.15 -8.80
N LEU A 145 -14.09 -20.86 -9.28
CA LEU A 145 -13.90 -19.90 -10.37
C LEU A 145 -14.42 -20.53 -11.68
N PRO A 146 -15.06 -19.76 -12.58
CA PRO A 146 -15.77 -20.28 -13.75
C PRO A 146 -14.96 -21.36 -14.49
N ARG A 147 -15.65 -22.48 -14.78
CA ARG A 147 -15.06 -23.75 -15.25
C ARG A 147 -14.17 -23.52 -16.48
N SER A 148 -12.92 -23.94 -16.32
CA SER A 148 -11.88 -24.11 -17.35
C SER A 148 -11.60 -22.86 -18.20
N PRO A 149 -10.54 -22.07 -17.90
CA PRO A 149 -10.05 -21.09 -18.86
C PRO A 149 -9.77 -21.79 -20.20
N PRO A 150 -9.98 -21.11 -21.34
CA PRO A 150 -9.72 -21.72 -22.63
C PRO A 150 -8.30 -22.29 -22.66
N THR A 151 -8.16 -23.54 -23.10
CA THR A 151 -6.90 -24.33 -23.07
C THR A 151 -5.76 -23.72 -23.89
N LYS A 152 -6.04 -22.64 -24.64
CA LYS A 152 -5.07 -21.87 -25.43
C LYS A 152 -5.40 -20.39 -25.30
N ILE A 153 -4.86 -19.73 -24.29
CA ILE A 153 -4.79 -18.26 -24.24
C ILE A 153 -3.44 -17.90 -24.89
N SER A 154 -3.48 -17.34 -26.10
CA SER A 154 -2.28 -17.16 -26.93
C SER A 154 -1.41 -15.96 -26.53
N SER A 155 -1.93 -15.02 -25.75
CA SER A 155 -1.17 -13.87 -25.23
C SER A 155 -1.95 -13.13 -24.13
N CYS A 156 -1.23 -12.46 -23.23
CA CYS A 156 -1.80 -11.52 -22.27
C CYS A 156 -2.07 -10.18 -22.98
N LEU A 157 -3.31 -9.68 -22.94
CA LEU A 157 -3.68 -8.36 -23.45
C LEU A 157 -3.34 -7.24 -22.46
N ALA A 158 -3.17 -7.56 -21.19
CA ALA A 158 -2.72 -6.60 -20.19
C ALA A 158 -1.24 -6.25 -20.41
N THR A 159 -0.91 -4.99 -20.21
CA THR A 159 0.46 -4.52 -20.30
C THR A 159 1.19 -4.90 -19.01
N ILE A 160 2.23 -5.74 -19.11
CA ILE A 160 3.17 -5.91 -18.00
C ILE A 160 4.13 -4.74 -18.08
N GLY A 161 4.03 -3.83 -17.11
CA GLY A 161 4.87 -2.63 -17.03
C GLY A 161 6.36 -3.01 -16.86
N PRO A 162 7.28 -2.06 -17.10
CA PRO A 162 8.71 -2.31 -16.94
C PRO A 162 8.99 -2.78 -15.50
N ASN A 163 9.82 -3.82 -15.36
CA ASN A 163 10.27 -4.27 -14.05
C ASN A 163 11.09 -3.17 -13.39
N MET A 164 10.51 -2.52 -12.39
CA MET A 164 11.28 -1.63 -11.52
C MET A 164 12.05 -2.53 -10.56
N HIS A 165 13.35 -2.68 -10.84
CA HIS A 165 14.24 -3.52 -10.04
C HIS A 165 14.69 -2.82 -8.76
N ASP A 166 14.83 -1.50 -8.82
CA ASP A 166 15.31 -0.65 -7.73
C ASP A 166 14.15 -0.12 -6.86
N LYS A 167 14.35 -0.15 -5.54
CA LYS A 167 13.36 0.29 -4.55
C LYS A 167 13.09 1.79 -4.66
N ILE A 168 14.14 2.59 -4.86
CA ILE A 168 14.02 4.06 -4.93
C ILE A 168 13.22 4.46 -6.17
N SER A 169 13.61 3.93 -7.33
CA SER A 169 12.92 4.20 -8.60
C SER A 169 11.45 3.76 -8.57
N THR A 170 11.16 2.63 -7.93
CA THR A 170 9.78 2.16 -7.75
C THR A 170 8.98 3.10 -6.85
N PHE A 171 9.58 3.51 -5.74
CA PHE A 171 8.97 4.44 -4.81
C PHE A 171 8.70 5.79 -5.47
N GLU A 172 9.68 6.37 -6.18
CA GLU A 172 9.52 7.62 -6.93
C GLU A 172 8.40 7.51 -7.97
N HIS A 173 8.38 6.43 -8.75
CA HIS A 173 7.31 6.20 -9.72
C HIS A 173 5.93 6.07 -9.06
N ALA A 174 5.85 5.34 -7.94
CA ALA A 174 4.61 5.22 -7.19
C ALA A 174 4.15 6.59 -6.68
N CYS A 175 5.03 7.39 -6.07
CA CYS A 175 4.71 8.76 -5.63
C CYS A 175 4.20 9.63 -6.78
N LEU A 176 4.82 9.54 -7.96
CA LEU A 176 4.36 10.28 -9.14
C LEU A 176 2.96 9.84 -9.55
N VAL A 177 2.74 8.54 -9.77
CA VAL A 177 1.44 7.99 -10.17
C VAL A 177 0.35 8.20 -9.12
N HIS A 178 0.74 8.33 -7.85
CA HIS A 178 -0.14 8.54 -6.71
C HIS A 178 -0.36 10.00 -6.39
N HIS A 179 0.25 10.92 -7.13
CA HIS A 179 0.04 12.32 -6.92
C HIS A 179 -1.42 12.69 -7.19
N ALA A 180 -1.98 13.66 -6.45
CA ALA A 180 -3.39 14.04 -6.59
C ALA A 180 -3.72 14.56 -8.00
N SER A 181 -2.74 15.12 -8.71
CA SER A 181 -2.90 15.54 -10.11
C SER A 181 -3.10 14.38 -11.09
N GLU A 182 -2.65 13.18 -10.72
CA GLU A 182 -2.77 11.97 -11.53
C GLU A 182 -4.10 11.23 -11.29
N ALA A 183 -4.88 11.69 -10.31
CA ALA A 183 -6.18 11.13 -9.95
C ALA A 183 -7.24 11.56 -10.97
N GLU A 184 -7.39 10.77 -12.02
CA GLU A 184 -8.40 10.99 -13.05
C GLU A 184 -9.65 10.16 -12.79
N ARG A 185 -10.82 10.69 -13.18
CA ARG A 185 -12.06 9.94 -13.07
C ARG A 185 -11.96 8.66 -13.89
N GLY A 186 -12.21 7.54 -13.23
CA GLY A 186 -12.16 6.23 -13.85
C GLY A 186 -10.79 5.58 -13.91
N ARG A 187 -9.80 6.19 -13.24
CA ARG A 187 -8.53 5.56 -12.92
C ARG A 187 -8.62 4.90 -11.53
N THR A 188 -8.13 3.68 -11.40
CA THR A 188 -7.95 3.00 -10.12
C THR A 188 -6.50 2.57 -9.96
N ILE A 189 -5.94 2.77 -8.77
CA ILE A 189 -4.66 2.17 -8.40
C ILE A 189 -4.93 1.06 -7.39
N MET A 190 -4.27 -0.07 -7.56
CA MET A 190 -4.50 -1.25 -6.73
C MET A 190 -3.18 -1.90 -6.35
N PHE A 191 -3.07 -2.39 -5.12
CA PHE A 191 -1.91 -3.07 -4.57
C PHE A 191 -2.34 -4.42 -4.05
N THR A 192 -1.49 -5.42 -4.26
CA THR A 192 -1.71 -6.79 -3.81
C THR A 192 -0.49 -7.29 -3.08
N ASP A 193 -0.71 -8.02 -2.00
CA ASP A 193 0.35 -8.63 -1.19
C ASP A 193 -0.15 -9.92 -0.55
N GLY A 194 0.77 -10.83 -0.23
CA GLY A 194 0.53 -12.12 0.41
C GLY A 194 1.37 -12.29 1.67
N SER A 195 0.75 -12.76 2.75
CA SER A 195 1.45 -13.07 4.00
C SER A 195 1.20 -14.51 4.42
N TYR A 196 2.25 -15.18 4.89
CA TYR A 196 2.19 -16.56 5.35
C TYR A 196 2.85 -16.73 6.72
N ARG A 197 2.19 -17.50 7.58
CA ARG A 197 2.68 -17.90 8.90
C ARG A 197 2.85 -19.41 8.99
N PHE A 198 4.12 -19.83 9.01
CA PHE A 198 4.53 -21.23 8.96
C PHE A 198 4.12 -22.03 10.20
N ASP A 199 4.26 -21.44 11.38
CA ASP A 199 3.91 -22.01 12.69
C ASP A 199 2.47 -22.52 12.78
N VAL A 200 1.52 -21.79 12.21
CA VAL A 200 0.10 -22.17 12.19
C VAL A 200 -0.41 -22.66 10.84
N ASN A 201 0.44 -22.62 9.81
CA ASN A 201 0.12 -22.93 8.42
C ASN A 201 -1.09 -22.15 7.91
N VAL A 202 -1.03 -20.82 8.07
CA VAL A 202 -2.07 -19.88 7.68
C VAL A 202 -1.50 -18.88 6.70
N GLY A 203 -2.19 -18.68 5.58
CA GLY A 203 -1.88 -17.67 4.58
C GLY A 203 -3.03 -16.67 4.43
N ALA A 204 -2.70 -15.43 4.11
CA ALA A 204 -3.66 -14.39 3.74
C ALA A 204 -3.15 -13.61 2.53
N ALA A 205 -4.06 -13.14 1.70
CA ALA A 205 -3.78 -12.23 0.62
C ALA A 205 -4.66 -11.00 0.76
N ALA A 206 -4.08 -9.83 0.51
CA ALA A 206 -4.76 -8.55 0.62
C ALA A 206 -4.74 -7.85 -0.73
N VAL A 207 -5.83 -7.12 -0.99
CA VAL A 207 -5.97 -6.17 -2.09
C VAL A 207 -6.35 -4.84 -1.47
N VAL A 208 -5.63 -3.79 -1.79
CA VAL A 208 -6.00 -2.42 -1.39
C VAL A 208 -6.02 -1.54 -2.62
N TRP A 209 -6.99 -0.64 -2.69
CA TRP A 209 -7.14 0.23 -3.84
C TRP A 209 -7.71 1.58 -3.44
N ARG A 210 -7.65 2.52 -4.38
CA ARG A 210 -8.39 3.78 -4.31
C ARG A 210 -8.72 4.23 -5.73
N ASP A 211 -9.86 4.88 -5.88
CA ASP A 211 -10.33 5.39 -7.16
C ASP A 211 -9.96 6.87 -7.32
N GLY A 212 -9.73 7.30 -8.55
CA GLY A 212 -9.52 8.69 -8.90
C GLY A 212 -10.85 9.45 -8.96
N HIS A 213 -10.88 10.62 -8.32
CA HIS A 213 -12.04 11.51 -8.29
C HIS A 213 -11.66 12.92 -8.73
N PRO A 214 -12.63 13.75 -9.15
CA PRO A 214 -12.41 15.18 -9.32
C PRO A 214 -11.92 15.78 -7.99
N GLY A 215 -10.66 16.22 -7.94
CA GLY A 215 -10.03 16.79 -6.74
C GLY A 215 -9.01 15.89 -6.05
N GLY A 216 -8.76 14.68 -6.53
CA GLY A 216 -7.68 13.83 -6.02
C GLY A 216 -8.08 12.37 -5.87
N TRP A 217 -7.23 11.63 -5.16
CA TRP A 217 -7.48 10.23 -4.86
C TRP A 217 -8.55 10.07 -3.78
N GLY A 218 -9.42 9.08 -3.96
CA GLY A 218 -10.39 8.67 -2.97
C GLY A 218 -9.74 8.00 -1.75
N ARG A 219 -10.58 7.62 -0.80
CA ARG A 219 -10.13 6.85 0.37
C ARG A 219 -9.55 5.51 -0.06
N TRP A 220 -8.65 4.99 0.76
CA TRP A 220 -8.22 3.60 0.63
C TRP A 220 -9.38 2.66 0.97
N GLU A 221 -9.55 1.67 0.12
CA GLU A 221 -10.46 0.55 0.32
C GLU A 221 -9.62 -0.74 0.37
N THR A 222 -10.15 -1.75 1.06
CA THR A 222 -9.39 -2.96 1.35
C THR A 222 -10.27 -4.20 1.20
N HIS A 223 -9.64 -5.30 0.79
CA HIS A 223 -10.24 -6.62 0.71
C HIS A 223 -9.18 -7.64 1.10
N CYS A 224 -9.58 -8.64 1.88
CA CYS A 224 -8.66 -9.69 2.29
C CYS A 224 -9.34 -11.06 2.22
N VAL A 225 -8.56 -12.02 1.77
CA VAL A 225 -8.91 -13.43 1.74
C VAL A 225 -7.86 -14.21 2.53
N ALA A 226 -8.28 -15.18 3.34
CA ALA A 226 -7.34 -15.91 4.18
C ALA A 226 -7.74 -17.36 4.43
N GLY A 227 -6.75 -18.25 4.47
CA GLY A 227 -6.97 -19.69 4.51
C GLY A 227 -5.85 -20.44 5.21
N ARG A 228 -6.00 -21.76 5.29
CA ARG A 228 -4.97 -22.68 5.80
C ARG A 228 -4.34 -23.45 4.67
N ASN A 229 -3.11 -23.93 4.90
CA ASN A 229 -2.37 -24.72 3.92
C ASN A 229 -2.05 -23.95 2.63
N HIS A 230 -1.73 -22.66 2.77
CA HIS A 230 -1.28 -21.82 1.69
C HIS A 230 0.12 -21.31 1.99
N GLY A 231 1.11 -21.60 1.15
CA GLY A 231 2.45 -21.05 1.31
C GLY A 231 2.57 -19.59 0.87
N SER A 232 3.71 -18.95 1.18
CA SER A 232 3.98 -17.54 0.83
C SER A 232 3.76 -17.23 -0.66
N MET A 233 4.29 -18.09 -1.54
CA MET A 233 4.13 -17.91 -3.00
C MET A 233 2.66 -18.04 -3.42
N GLU A 234 1.92 -18.97 -2.83
CA GLU A 234 0.50 -19.16 -3.17
C GLU A 234 -0.35 -17.97 -2.70
N THR A 235 -0.02 -17.36 -1.56
CA THR A 235 -0.73 -16.16 -1.08
C THR A 235 -0.47 -14.94 -1.97
N GLU A 236 0.76 -14.77 -2.48
CA GLU A 236 1.08 -13.74 -3.47
C GLU A 236 0.29 -13.96 -4.77
N GLU A 237 0.24 -15.20 -5.27
CA GLU A 237 -0.56 -15.58 -6.45
C GLU A 237 -2.06 -15.31 -6.27
N ILE A 238 -2.60 -15.66 -5.10
CA ILE A 238 -4.00 -15.40 -4.74
C ILE A 238 -4.27 -13.90 -4.64
N GLY A 239 -3.34 -13.11 -4.09
CA GLY A 239 -3.47 -11.66 -4.00
C GLY A 239 -3.61 -11.02 -5.38
N LEU A 240 -2.73 -11.38 -6.31
CA LEU A 240 -2.81 -10.91 -7.69
C LEU A 240 -4.14 -11.32 -8.35
N LEU A 241 -4.56 -12.57 -8.18
CA LEU A 241 -5.78 -13.08 -8.78
C LEU A 241 -7.03 -12.40 -8.20
N GLU A 242 -7.12 -12.19 -6.88
CA GLU A 242 -8.20 -11.41 -6.28
C GLU A 242 -8.21 -9.98 -6.80
N GLY A 243 -7.04 -9.32 -6.92
CA GLY A 243 -6.97 -7.97 -7.50
C GLY A 243 -7.61 -7.90 -8.88
N LEU A 244 -7.29 -8.86 -9.76
CA LEU A 244 -7.92 -8.97 -11.08
C LEU A 244 -9.43 -9.23 -11.01
N TRP A 245 -9.89 -10.12 -10.13
CA TRP A 245 -11.32 -10.37 -9.96
C TRP A 245 -12.06 -9.15 -9.43
N MET A 246 -11.45 -8.39 -8.52
CA MET A 246 -12.02 -7.14 -8.03
C MET A 246 -12.18 -6.10 -9.13
N ILE A 247 -11.16 -5.94 -9.97
CA ILE A 247 -11.23 -5.09 -11.17
C ILE A 247 -12.39 -5.53 -12.06
N ARG A 248 -12.51 -6.83 -12.33
CA ARG A 248 -13.60 -7.36 -13.16
C ARG A 248 -14.98 -7.16 -12.52
N ARG A 249 -15.12 -7.35 -11.20
CA ARG A 249 -16.36 -7.09 -10.46
C ARG A 249 -16.74 -5.61 -10.54
N LYS A 250 -15.79 -4.69 -10.37
CA LYS A 250 -16.00 -3.24 -10.55
C LYS A 250 -16.45 -2.92 -11.97
N GLN A 251 -15.78 -3.48 -12.98
CA GLN A 251 -16.15 -3.29 -14.38
C GLN A 251 -17.56 -3.81 -14.70
N ILE A 252 -18.00 -4.94 -14.14
CA ILE A 252 -19.36 -5.45 -14.35
C ILE A 252 -20.41 -4.57 -13.65
N ARG A 253 -20.09 -4.05 -12.47
CA ARG A 253 -21.01 -3.19 -11.69
C ARG A 253 -21.16 -1.81 -12.32
N ASP A 254 -20.06 -1.26 -12.82
CA ASP A 254 -19.96 0.11 -13.31
C ASP A 254 -19.34 0.13 -14.72
N GLU A 255 -20.05 -0.45 -15.71
CA GLU A 255 -19.56 -0.79 -17.08
C GLU A 255 -18.84 0.32 -17.84
N ASN A 256 -18.97 1.60 -17.45
CA ASN A 256 -18.35 2.73 -18.14
C ASN A 256 -17.48 3.62 -17.25
N THR A 257 -17.21 3.25 -16.00
CA THR A 257 -16.41 4.09 -15.10
C THR A 257 -14.97 3.63 -15.02
N LEU A 258 -14.67 2.35 -15.18
CA LEU A 258 -13.31 1.84 -14.98
C LEU A 258 -12.48 1.85 -16.28
N LEU A 259 -11.85 2.98 -16.57
CA LEU A 259 -11.09 3.20 -17.81
C LEU A 259 -9.66 2.70 -17.72
N GLN A 260 -9.00 2.90 -16.57
CA GLN A 260 -7.59 2.56 -16.38
C GLN A 260 -7.35 1.95 -15.00
N VAL A 261 -6.59 0.86 -14.95
CA VAL A 261 -6.12 0.28 -13.70
C VAL A 261 -4.61 0.05 -13.73
N ASP A 262 -3.92 0.62 -12.75
CA ASP A 262 -2.53 0.29 -12.43
C ASP A 262 -2.53 -0.67 -11.22
N LEU A 263 -2.25 -1.96 -11.48
CA LEU A 263 -2.22 -3.03 -10.49
C LEU A 263 -0.76 -3.35 -10.11
N TYR A 264 -0.42 -3.07 -8.87
CA TYR A 264 0.90 -3.26 -8.29
C TYR A 264 0.95 -4.56 -7.47
N THR A 265 2.02 -5.33 -7.64
CA THR A 265 2.25 -6.58 -6.90
C THR A 265 3.74 -6.80 -6.68
N ASP A 266 4.12 -7.43 -5.58
CA ASP A 266 5.50 -7.85 -5.32
C ASP A 266 5.77 -9.31 -5.71
N ALA A 267 4.77 -9.99 -6.25
CA ALA A 267 4.80 -11.36 -6.77
C ALA A 267 5.66 -11.51 -8.03
N LEU A 268 6.96 -11.19 -7.93
CA LEU A 268 7.94 -11.23 -9.02
C LEU A 268 7.94 -12.59 -9.71
N HIS A 269 7.82 -13.67 -8.93
CA HIS A 269 7.81 -15.03 -9.45
C HIS A 269 6.63 -15.29 -10.40
N VAL A 270 5.49 -14.63 -10.18
CA VAL A 270 4.32 -14.69 -11.08
C VAL A 270 4.59 -13.88 -12.33
N LEU A 271 5.04 -12.62 -12.17
CA LEU A 271 5.30 -11.73 -13.30
C LEU A 271 6.35 -12.32 -14.25
N GLU A 272 7.45 -12.84 -13.71
CA GLU A 272 8.50 -13.49 -14.51
C GLU A 272 7.95 -14.67 -15.32
N LYS A 273 7.07 -15.47 -14.74
CA LYS A 273 6.42 -16.56 -15.48
C LYS A 273 5.53 -15.99 -16.58
N LEU A 274 4.66 -15.03 -16.28
CA LEU A 274 3.82 -14.38 -17.29
C LEU A 274 4.65 -13.80 -18.45
N MET A 275 5.80 -13.18 -18.18
CA MET A 275 6.72 -12.63 -19.20
C MET A 275 7.45 -13.72 -20.01
N LYS A 276 7.88 -14.82 -19.38
CA LYS A 276 8.67 -15.89 -20.03
C LYS A 276 7.80 -16.84 -20.88
N CYS A 277 6.50 -16.87 -20.66
CA CYS A 277 5.65 -17.97 -21.12
C CYS A 277 5.13 -17.88 -22.58
N GLU A 278 5.77 -17.11 -23.46
CA GLU A 278 5.56 -17.23 -24.92
C GLU A 278 6.01 -18.61 -25.49
N LYS A 279 6.70 -19.43 -24.70
CA LYS A 279 7.32 -20.69 -25.17
C LYS A 279 6.65 -21.94 -24.58
N LYS A 280 5.70 -22.51 -25.34
CA LYS A 280 5.16 -23.90 -25.33
C LYS A 280 5.18 -24.68 -23.99
N GLY A 281 4.01 -24.82 -23.35
CA GLY A 281 3.79 -25.76 -22.22
C GLY A 281 2.36 -25.72 -21.67
N VAL A 282 1.98 -26.71 -20.86
CA VAL A 282 0.73 -26.67 -20.05
C VAL A 282 0.98 -25.76 -18.86
N TRP A 283 0.26 -24.65 -18.79
CA TRP A 283 0.41 -23.67 -17.72
C TRP A 283 -0.21 -24.21 -16.42
N PRO A 284 0.40 -23.97 -15.25
CA PRO A 284 -0.30 -24.16 -13.99
C PRO A 284 -1.61 -23.36 -13.96
N VAL A 285 -2.66 -23.95 -13.37
CA VAL A 285 -4.04 -23.44 -13.40
C VAL A 285 -4.15 -21.98 -12.94
N VAL A 286 -3.37 -21.59 -11.94
CA VAL A 286 -3.33 -20.22 -11.41
C VAL A 286 -2.94 -19.19 -12.47
N TYR A 287 -1.89 -19.43 -13.25
CA TYR A 287 -1.44 -18.50 -14.28
C TYR A 287 -2.42 -18.43 -15.46
N GLN A 288 -3.08 -19.54 -15.81
CA GLN A 288 -4.15 -19.51 -16.81
C GLN A 288 -5.30 -18.61 -16.36
N LYS A 289 -5.65 -18.65 -15.07
CA LYS A 289 -6.70 -17.80 -14.49
C LYS A 289 -6.29 -16.33 -14.44
N VAL A 290 -5.04 -16.04 -14.07
CA VAL A 290 -4.50 -14.66 -14.11
C VAL A 290 -4.58 -14.10 -15.53
N LEU A 291 -4.10 -14.83 -16.53
CA LEU A 291 -4.20 -14.42 -17.94
C LEU A 291 -5.64 -14.25 -18.40
N HIS A 292 -6.51 -15.20 -18.05
CA HIS A 292 -7.92 -15.15 -18.41
C HIS A 292 -8.60 -13.91 -17.83
N ALA A 293 -8.40 -13.64 -16.54
CA ALA A 293 -8.97 -12.47 -15.87
C ALA A 293 -8.43 -11.17 -16.47
N ALA A 294 -7.13 -11.07 -16.69
CA ALA A 294 -6.50 -9.92 -17.34
C ALA A 294 -7.10 -9.65 -18.74
N ASN A 295 -7.25 -10.71 -19.55
CA ASN A 295 -7.84 -10.59 -20.88
C ASN A 295 -9.32 -10.20 -20.86
N LEU A 296 -10.10 -10.71 -19.90
CA LEU A 296 -11.50 -10.30 -19.73
C LEU A 296 -11.63 -8.82 -19.38
N ILE A 297 -10.75 -8.30 -18.53
CA ILE A 297 -10.71 -6.89 -18.13
C ILE A 297 -10.41 -6.02 -19.36
N THR A 298 -9.36 -6.34 -20.11
CA THR A 298 -8.97 -5.58 -21.31
C THR A 298 -10.02 -5.68 -22.42
N ALA A 299 -10.63 -6.85 -22.62
CA ALA A 299 -11.72 -7.03 -23.57
C ALA A 299 -12.98 -6.21 -23.22
N GLY A 300 -13.19 -5.90 -21.94
CA GLY A 300 -14.23 -4.99 -21.49
C GLY A 300 -13.87 -3.50 -21.60
N GLY A 301 -12.76 -3.14 -22.25
CA GLY A 301 -12.38 -1.75 -22.53
C GLY A 301 -11.52 -1.07 -21.45
N THR A 302 -11.14 -1.78 -20.39
CA THR A 302 -10.27 -1.22 -19.34
C THR A 302 -8.79 -1.40 -19.71
N THR A 303 -8.03 -0.31 -19.69
CA THR A 303 -6.58 -0.34 -19.81
C THR A 303 -5.97 -0.88 -18.52
N LEU A 304 -5.49 -2.13 -18.55
CA LEU A 304 -4.88 -2.78 -17.39
C LEU A 304 -3.35 -2.80 -17.53
N THR A 305 -2.66 -2.20 -16.56
CA THR A 305 -1.20 -2.30 -16.42
C THR A 305 -0.86 -3.02 -15.14
N ILE A 306 -0.13 -4.13 -15.22
CA ILE A 306 0.37 -4.87 -14.05
C ILE A 306 1.83 -4.51 -13.85
N ARG A 307 2.19 -4.02 -12.66
CA ARG A 307 3.53 -3.52 -12.34
C ARG A 307 4.11 -4.26 -11.15
N ARG A 308 5.42 -4.51 -11.22
CA ARG A 308 6.16 -4.98 -10.06
C ARG A 308 6.41 -3.84 -9.07
N VAL A 309 6.17 -4.10 -7.79
CA VAL A 309 6.70 -3.31 -6.67
C VAL A 309 7.66 -4.19 -5.88
N PRO A 310 8.92 -3.80 -5.64
CA PRO A 310 9.77 -4.57 -4.75
C PRO A 310 9.17 -4.60 -3.33
N GLY A 311 9.15 -5.77 -2.71
CA GLY A 311 8.76 -5.92 -1.30
C GLY A 311 9.53 -4.95 -0.40
N HIS A 312 8.82 -4.34 0.55
CA HIS A 312 9.34 -3.33 1.46
C HIS A 312 10.02 -2.14 0.73
N ALA A 313 9.45 -1.67 -0.39
CA ALA A 313 9.86 -0.42 -1.04
C ALA A 313 9.25 0.84 -0.40
N SER A 314 8.58 0.71 0.75
CA SER A 314 7.87 1.79 1.45
C SER A 314 6.81 2.49 0.60
N VAL A 315 6.30 1.81 -0.44
CA VAL A 315 5.20 2.32 -1.26
C VAL A 315 3.92 2.27 -0.42
N PRO A 316 3.24 3.41 -0.20
CA PRO A 316 2.07 3.55 0.67
C PRO A 316 1.05 2.38 0.55
N GLY A 317 0.52 2.14 -0.65
CA GLY A 317 -0.47 1.07 -0.88
C GLY A 317 0.09 -0.35 -0.66
N ASN A 318 1.37 -0.58 -0.98
CA ASN A 318 2.00 -1.89 -0.76
C ASN A 318 2.21 -2.17 0.73
N VAL A 319 2.65 -1.16 1.49
CA VAL A 319 2.80 -1.28 2.95
C VAL A 319 1.46 -1.57 3.60
N LEU A 320 0.38 -0.93 3.14
CA LEU A 320 -0.96 -1.20 3.64
C LEU A 320 -1.42 -2.63 3.32
N ALA A 321 -1.20 -3.11 2.09
CA ALA A 321 -1.52 -4.49 1.69
C ALA A 321 -0.76 -5.53 2.54
N ASP A 322 0.56 -5.40 2.69
CA ASP A 322 1.41 -6.25 3.54
C ASP A 322 0.87 -6.31 4.97
N ARG A 323 0.60 -5.13 5.55
CA ARG A 323 0.13 -5.01 6.94
C ARG A 323 -1.24 -5.67 7.14
N ILE A 324 -2.16 -5.52 6.20
CA ILE A 324 -3.49 -6.16 6.24
C ILE A 324 -3.38 -7.67 6.13
N ALA A 325 -2.56 -8.18 5.20
CA ALA A 325 -2.32 -9.61 5.06
C ALA A 325 -1.70 -10.18 6.35
N GLY A 326 -0.69 -9.49 6.91
CA GLY A 326 -0.01 -9.87 8.16
C GLY A 326 -0.92 -9.85 9.39
N LEU A 327 -1.80 -8.85 9.53
CA LEU A 327 -2.82 -8.84 10.59
C LEU A 327 -3.79 -10.00 10.48
N THR A 328 -4.22 -10.29 9.26
CA THR A 328 -5.23 -11.33 9.02
C THR A 328 -4.69 -12.71 9.37
N THR A 329 -3.42 -13.01 9.05
CA THR A 329 -2.79 -14.26 9.49
C THR A 329 -2.66 -14.35 11.02
N ARG A 330 -2.30 -13.25 11.70
CA ARG A 330 -2.24 -13.19 13.19
C ARG A 330 -3.60 -13.41 13.85
N TYR A 331 -4.66 -12.80 13.31
CA TYR A 331 -6.01 -12.99 13.82
C TYR A 331 -6.46 -14.47 13.73
N LEU A 332 -6.18 -15.12 12.61
CA LEU A 332 -6.52 -16.53 12.41
C LEU A 332 -5.68 -17.48 13.28
N GLU A 333 -4.42 -17.14 13.55
CA GLU A 333 -3.61 -17.82 14.56
C GLU A 333 -4.26 -17.72 15.94
N ALA A 334 -4.58 -16.51 16.40
CA ALA A 334 -5.17 -16.28 17.71
C ALA A 334 -6.49 -17.07 17.87
N LYS A 335 -7.32 -17.10 16.81
CA LYS A 335 -8.55 -17.90 16.77
C LYS A 335 -8.29 -19.41 16.86
N LYS A 336 -7.20 -19.92 16.26
CA LYS A 336 -6.78 -21.32 16.38
C LYS A 336 -6.35 -21.65 17.80
N ILE A 337 -5.48 -20.82 18.39
CA ILE A 337 -4.97 -20.98 19.76
C ILE A 337 -6.15 -21.00 20.74
N LYS A 338 -7.08 -20.04 20.63
CA LYS A 338 -8.30 -19.99 21.46
C LYS A 338 -9.14 -21.26 21.35
N LYS A 339 -9.31 -21.80 20.13
CA LYS A 339 -10.05 -23.05 19.89
C LYS A 339 -9.34 -24.27 20.50
N GLU A 340 -8.01 -24.31 20.47
CA GLU A 340 -7.23 -25.41 21.06
C GLU A 340 -7.24 -25.36 22.59
N ILE A 341 -7.15 -24.17 23.19
CA ILE A 341 -7.32 -23.97 24.63
C ILE A 341 -8.70 -24.45 25.07
N GLY A 342 -9.78 -24.01 24.41
CA GLY A 342 -11.15 -24.42 24.75
C GLY A 342 -11.36 -25.94 24.66
N LYS A 343 -10.71 -26.62 23.69
CA LYS A 343 -10.72 -28.09 23.59
C LYS A 343 -9.95 -28.78 24.72
N ARG A 344 -8.86 -28.18 25.22
CA ARG A 344 -8.10 -28.73 26.35
C ARG A 344 -8.87 -28.54 27.65
N THR A 345 -9.42 -27.36 27.89
CA THR A 345 -10.21 -27.07 29.09
C THR A 345 -11.47 -27.94 29.17
N SER A 346 -12.18 -28.15 28.07
CA SER A 346 -13.34 -29.07 28.04
C SER A 346 -13.00 -30.54 28.26
N ARG A 347 -11.74 -30.96 28.00
CA ARG A 347 -11.26 -32.31 28.34
C ARG A 347 -10.88 -32.46 29.79
N ILE A 348 -10.35 -31.40 30.41
CA ILE A 348 -10.02 -31.36 31.84
C ILE A 348 -11.30 -31.32 32.67
N ASN A 349 -12.32 -30.60 32.18
CA ASN A 349 -13.61 -30.42 32.85
C ASN A 349 -14.71 -31.36 32.32
N GLY A 350 -14.34 -32.43 31.60
CA GLY A 350 -15.28 -33.47 31.15
C GLY A 350 -15.69 -34.40 32.30
N PRO A 351 -16.90 -34.97 32.23
CA PRO A 351 -17.89 -35.14 33.31
C PRO A 351 -17.43 -35.81 34.61
#